data_AF-A0A2T5JW11-F1
#
_entry.id   AF-A0A2T5JW11-F1
#
_cell.length_a   1.000
_cell.length_b   1.000
_cell.length_c   1.000
_cell.angle_alpha   90.00
_cell.angle_beta   90.00
_cell.angle_gamma   90.00
#
_symmetry.space_group_name_H-M   'P 1'
#
loop_
_entity.id
_entity.type
_entity.pdbx_description
1 polymer ?
#
loop_
_entity_poly.entity_id
_entity_poly.type
_entity_poly.pdbx_seq_one_letter_code
_entity_poly.pdbx_strand_id
1 'polypeptide(L)'
;MKYAEWAPRILVEGHKAQINDLRRPPHTILGDDPVEYVLSQGELKPAFYLWSILPGGESTALLGRLTTDLRMKDAWNPLASRVKGEAEYVQFFRTCERGISGWRNNPKQRPAEQKADLQKIADGAVELRDRLEVSPQFSQYAMHELIEDREITHSQEFSDGTSNVLNGRLAISSVLPSISGILTDVSRRAAEYAGEEPIVNKPHSANADLHYFIRVLSNYLNQKYGQPLHEVVAVTADVVFDRKEIDSDYVRMLVS
;
A
#
# COMPACT_ATOMS: atom_id res chain seq x y z
N MET A 1 17.63 -1.55 15.56
CA MET A 1 16.41 -0.71 15.61
C MET A 1 15.52 -1.29 16.69
N LYS A 2 15.00 -0.49 17.64
CA LYS A 2 14.05 -0.97 18.66
C LYS A 2 12.64 -0.57 18.22
N TYR A 3 11.78 -1.56 17.98
CA TYR A 3 10.37 -1.31 17.71
C TYR A 3 9.64 -1.09 19.04
N ALA A 4 8.69 -0.17 19.06
CA ALA A 4 7.92 0.11 20.26
C ALA A 4 6.74 -0.88 20.41
N GLU A 5 6.34 -1.18 21.64
CA GLU A 5 5.27 -2.13 21.94
C GLU A 5 3.88 -1.68 21.43
N TRP A 6 3.69 -0.37 21.27
CA TRP A 6 2.44 0.21 20.75
C TRP A 6 2.36 0.13 19.21
N ALA A 7 3.44 -0.22 18.51
CA ALA A 7 3.44 -0.25 17.06
C ALA A 7 2.62 -1.46 16.57
N PRO A 8 1.76 -1.30 15.52
CA PRO A 8 1.00 -2.41 14.99
C PRO A 8 1.90 -3.58 14.59
N ARG A 9 1.67 -4.75 15.18
CA ARG A 9 2.51 -5.95 15.00
C ARG A 9 2.72 -6.28 13.53
N ILE A 10 1.63 -6.28 12.75
CA ILE A 10 1.65 -6.48 11.30
C ILE A 10 2.73 -5.57 10.69
N LEU A 11 2.67 -4.26 10.85
CA LEU A 11 3.61 -3.30 10.26
C LEU A 11 5.06 -3.51 10.71
N VAL A 12 5.27 -3.90 11.96
CA VAL A 12 6.61 -4.23 12.50
C VAL A 12 7.19 -5.46 11.79
N GLU A 13 6.41 -6.53 11.65
CA GLU A 13 6.84 -7.75 10.95
C GLU A 13 7.18 -7.46 9.49
N GLY A 14 6.37 -6.64 8.81
CA GLY A 14 6.66 -6.13 7.48
C GLY A 14 7.98 -5.41 7.35
N HIS A 15 8.24 -4.48 8.27
CA HIS A 15 9.49 -3.72 8.25
C HIS A 15 10.70 -4.62 8.47
N LYS A 16 10.58 -5.62 9.37
CA LYS A 16 11.63 -6.60 9.64
C LYS A 16 11.91 -7.46 8.41
N ALA A 17 10.88 -7.98 7.74
CA ALA A 17 11.02 -8.78 6.54
C ALA A 17 11.78 -8.02 5.45
N GLN A 18 11.37 -6.77 5.16
CA GLN A 18 11.99 -5.91 4.17
C GLN A 18 13.47 -5.60 4.49
N ILE A 19 13.80 -5.27 5.75
CA ILE A 19 15.20 -5.02 6.14
C ILE A 19 16.04 -6.29 6.05
N ASN A 20 15.47 -7.45 6.40
CA ASN A 20 16.19 -8.72 6.36
C ASN A 20 16.45 -9.17 4.92
N ASP A 21 15.50 -8.97 4.00
CA ASP A 21 15.70 -9.27 2.57
C ASP A 21 16.73 -8.34 1.93
N LEU A 22 16.76 -7.05 2.31
CA LEU A 22 17.81 -6.12 1.87
C LEU A 22 19.21 -6.48 2.42
N ARG A 23 19.28 -7.27 3.49
CA ARG A 23 20.54 -7.69 4.14
C ARG A 23 20.99 -9.10 3.75
N ARG A 24 20.15 -9.89 3.07
CA ARG A 24 20.53 -11.20 2.56
C ARG A 24 21.38 -11.01 1.31
N PRO A 25 22.69 -11.37 1.32
CA PRO A 25 23.37 -11.60 0.06
C PRO A 25 22.60 -12.71 -0.69
N PRO A 26 22.61 -12.74 -2.04
CA PRO A 26 21.74 -13.61 -2.84
C PRO A 26 21.89 -15.13 -2.58
N HIS A 27 22.79 -15.52 -1.67
CA HIS A 27 23.06 -16.90 -1.29
C HIS A 27 23.25 -16.99 0.24
N THR A 28 22.18 -17.07 1.03
CA THR A 28 22.28 -17.66 2.38
C THR A 28 20.96 -18.33 2.74
N ILE A 29 20.98 -19.64 2.57
CA ILE A 29 19.92 -20.58 2.95
C ILE A 29 20.06 -20.87 4.45
N LEU A 30 18.93 -20.73 5.16
CA LEU A 30 18.57 -21.24 6.50
C LEU A 30 19.26 -20.69 7.76
N GLY A 31 18.41 -20.46 8.77
CA GLY A 31 18.74 -20.28 10.18
C GLY A 31 17.50 -20.57 11.01
N ASP A 32 17.57 -21.64 11.79
CA ASP A 32 16.50 -22.32 12.53
C ASP A 32 15.92 -21.48 13.68
N ASP A 33 14.75 -20.87 13.50
CA ASP A 33 13.90 -20.46 14.62
C ASP A 33 12.43 -20.81 14.30
N PRO A 34 11.81 -21.78 15.00
CA PRO A 34 10.42 -22.12 14.78
C PRO A 34 9.55 -21.08 15.49
N VAL A 35 9.00 -20.13 14.75
CA VAL A 35 7.86 -19.35 15.23
C VAL A 35 6.61 -20.19 14.97
N GLU A 36 6.17 -20.93 15.99
CA GLU A 36 4.87 -21.61 15.98
C GLU A 36 3.75 -20.59 15.77
N TYR A 37 3.21 -20.56 14.55
CA TYR A 37 1.89 -19.99 14.29
C TYR A 37 0.95 -21.13 13.94
N VAL A 38 0.03 -21.41 14.86
CA VAL A 38 -1.05 -22.37 14.64
C VAL A 38 -1.92 -21.87 13.47
N LEU A 39 -1.78 -22.53 12.32
CA LEU A 39 -2.66 -22.38 11.16
C LEU A 39 -3.71 -23.48 11.21
N SER A 40 -4.82 -23.20 11.91
CA SER A 40 -6.02 -24.01 11.73
C SER A 40 -6.66 -23.64 10.39
N GLN A 41 -6.74 -24.62 9.49
CA GLN A 41 -7.65 -24.71 8.33
C GLN A 41 -7.34 -23.84 7.11
N GLY A 42 -6.54 -24.38 6.17
CA GLY A 42 -6.77 -24.33 4.70
C GLY A 42 -6.97 -22.99 3.97
N GLU A 43 -7.01 -21.86 4.66
CA GLU A 43 -7.21 -20.53 4.12
C GLU A 43 -5.86 -19.80 4.14
N LEU A 44 -5.35 -19.47 2.95
CA LEU A 44 -4.25 -18.51 2.80
C LEU A 44 -4.66 -17.21 3.49
N LYS A 45 -4.09 -16.93 4.68
CA LYS A 45 -4.46 -15.74 5.44
C LYS A 45 -4.15 -14.48 4.60
N PRO A 46 -5.07 -13.49 4.55
CA PRO A 46 -4.90 -12.25 3.79
C PRO A 46 -3.57 -11.51 4.03
N ALA A 47 -2.97 -11.70 5.23
CA ALA A 47 -1.66 -11.16 5.59
C ALA A 47 -0.57 -11.44 4.55
N PHE A 48 -0.65 -12.57 3.82
CA PHE A 48 0.33 -12.95 2.81
C PHE A 48 0.39 -11.99 1.60
N TYR A 49 -0.75 -11.54 1.09
CA TYR A 49 -0.81 -10.57 -0.04
C TYR A 49 -0.46 -9.15 0.38
N LEU A 50 -0.46 -8.86 1.68
CA LEU A 50 -0.15 -7.51 2.15
C LEU A 50 1.35 -7.20 2.08
N TRP A 51 2.21 -8.21 2.14
CA TRP A 51 3.67 -8.06 2.26
C TRP A 51 4.43 -7.99 0.94
N SER A 52 4.00 -8.75 -0.06
CA SER A 52 4.59 -8.79 -1.40
C SER A 52 4.34 -7.53 -2.24
N ILE A 53 3.65 -6.52 -1.69
CA ILE A 53 3.25 -5.29 -2.39
C ILE A 53 3.74 -4.03 -1.64
N LEU A 54 4.64 -4.16 -0.66
CA LEU A 54 5.30 -2.98 -0.09
C LEU A 54 6.51 -2.64 -0.97
N PRO A 55 6.50 -1.51 -1.71
CA PRO A 55 7.61 -1.16 -2.59
C PRO A 55 8.86 -0.87 -1.76
N GLY A 56 10.03 -1.20 -2.31
CA GLY A 56 11.31 -0.97 -1.66
C GLY A 56 11.68 0.52 -1.55
N GLY A 57 12.75 0.82 -0.80
CA GLY A 57 13.35 2.15 -0.74
C GLY A 57 12.59 3.11 0.20
N GLU A 58 11.93 4.12 -0.35
CA GLU A 58 11.28 5.18 0.44
C GLU A 58 10.15 4.65 1.33
N SER A 59 9.38 3.66 0.84
CA SER A 59 8.27 3.11 1.61
C SER A 59 8.75 2.26 2.79
N THR A 60 9.90 1.57 2.66
CA THR A 60 10.58 0.94 3.79
C THR A 60 11.00 1.98 4.83
N ALA A 61 11.58 3.11 4.40
CA ALA A 61 11.99 4.20 5.30
C ALA A 61 10.78 4.83 6.02
N LEU A 62 9.67 5.06 5.30
CA LEU A 62 8.41 5.53 5.88
C LEU A 62 7.88 4.54 6.92
N LEU A 63 7.81 3.26 6.57
CA LEU A 63 7.34 2.20 7.48
C LEU A 63 8.19 2.15 8.75
N GLY A 64 9.51 2.29 8.60
CA GLY A 64 10.45 2.40 9.71
C GLY A 64 10.12 3.57 10.63
N ARG A 65 9.90 4.78 10.09
CA ARG A 65 9.52 5.95 10.91
C ARG A 65 8.21 5.72 11.63
N LEU A 66 7.18 5.26 10.92
CA LEU A 66 5.84 5.08 11.49
C LEU A 66 5.79 4.01 12.58
N THR A 67 6.71 3.04 12.57
CA THR A 67 6.78 1.94 13.56
C THR A 67 7.80 2.18 14.69
N THR A 68 8.60 3.24 14.63
CA THR A 68 9.68 3.47 15.61
C THR A 68 9.76 4.88 16.20
N ASP A 69 9.19 5.89 15.55
CA ASP A 69 9.16 7.25 16.10
C ASP A 69 8.21 7.30 17.31
N LEU A 70 8.72 7.76 18.46
CA LEU A 70 7.97 7.79 19.72
C LEU A 70 6.68 8.63 19.66
N ARG A 71 6.64 9.65 18.81
CA ARG A 71 5.45 10.51 18.62
C ARG A 71 4.28 9.73 18.05
N MET A 72 4.53 8.69 17.25
CA MET A 72 3.47 7.88 16.65
C MET A 72 2.62 7.14 17.67
N LYS A 73 3.06 7.01 18.93
CA LYS A 73 2.22 6.48 20.01
C LYS A 73 0.87 7.18 20.09
N ASP A 74 0.86 8.50 19.90
CA ASP A 74 -0.35 9.31 20.01
C ASP A 74 -1.25 9.23 18.77
N ALA A 75 -0.75 8.70 17.66
CA ALA A 75 -1.55 8.34 16.49
C ALA A 75 -2.07 6.89 16.58
N TRP A 76 -1.23 5.94 17.01
CA TRP A 76 -1.59 4.53 17.04
C TRP A 76 -2.57 4.19 18.16
N ASN A 77 -2.45 4.78 19.34
CA ASN A 77 -3.38 4.49 20.44
C ASN A 77 -4.84 4.85 20.09
N PRO A 78 -5.14 6.04 19.52
CA PRO A 78 -6.49 6.35 19.05
C PRO A 78 -6.95 5.47 17.88
N LEU A 79 -6.05 5.05 16.99
CA LEU A 79 -6.41 4.15 15.90
C LEU A 79 -6.73 2.74 16.42
N ALA A 80 -5.99 2.25 17.41
CA ALA A 80 -6.15 0.91 17.95
C ALA A 80 -7.53 0.66 18.57
N SER A 81 -8.18 1.70 19.11
CA SER A 81 -9.56 1.59 19.62
C SER A 81 -10.64 1.57 18.53
N ARG A 82 -10.28 1.85 17.28
CA ARG A 82 -11.21 1.95 16.13
C ARG A 82 -11.01 0.85 15.10
N VAL A 83 -9.79 0.32 15.01
CA VAL A 83 -9.42 -0.68 14.02
C VAL A 83 -10.09 -2.02 14.32
N LYS A 84 -10.70 -2.61 13.28
CA LYS A 84 -11.40 -3.92 13.39
C LYS A 84 -10.50 -5.12 13.05
N GLY A 85 -9.32 -4.88 12.49
CA GLY A 85 -8.37 -5.93 12.14
C GLY A 85 -7.07 -5.40 11.57
N GLU A 86 -6.02 -6.23 11.56
CA GLU A 86 -4.67 -5.81 11.21
C GLU A 86 -4.54 -5.23 9.78
N ALA A 87 -5.39 -5.68 8.86
CA ALA A 87 -5.45 -5.17 7.49
C ALA A 87 -5.70 -3.65 7.42
N GLU A 88 -6.38 -3.06 8.41
CA GLU A 88 -6.65 -1.62 8.43
C GLU A 88 -5.40 -0.79 8.77
N TYR A 89 -4.47 -1.32 9.57
CA TYR A 89 -3.17 -0.66 9.79
C TYR A 89 -2.36 -0.58 8.51
N VAL A 90 -2.45 -1.60 7.66
CA VAL A 90 -1.77 -1.58 6.36
C VAL A 90 -2.47 -0.66 5.38
N GLN A 91 -3.81 -0.58 5.41
CA GLN A 91 -4.53 0.43 4.64
C GLN A 91 -4.11 1.85 5.05
N PHE A 92 -4.00 2.11 6.37
CA PHE A 92 -3.51 3.38 6.88
C PHE A 92 -2.09 3.69 6.39
N PHE A 93 -1.18 2.71 6.47
CA PHE A 93 0.19 2.85 5.95
C PHE A 93 0.19 3.17 4.43
N ARG A 94 -0.57 2.43 3.62
CA ARG A 94 -0.69 2.65 2.17
C ARG A 94 -1.28 4.02 1.85
N THR A 95 -2.20 4.52 2.68
CA THR A 95 -2.70 5.90 2.54
C THR A 95 -1.59 6.92 2.79
N CYS A 96 -0.74 6.72 3.81
CA CYS A 96 0.40 7.59 4.06
C CYS A 96 1.38 7.59 2.87
N GLU A 97 1.71 6.41 2.36
CA GLU A 97 2.54 6.24 1.18
C GLU A 97 1.94 6.94 -0.05
N ARG A 98 0.63 6.80 -0.29
CA ARG A 98 -0.09 7.50 -1.36
C ARG A 98 -0.04 9.01 -1.16
N GLY A 99 -0.12 9.51 0.07
CA GLY A 99 0.01 10.93 0.36
C GLY A 99 1.37 11.50 -0.06
N ILE A 100 2.46 10.76 0.18
CA ILE A 100 3.82 11.19 -0.16
C ILE A 100 4.09 11.03 -1.67
N SER A 101 3.87 9.83 -2.19
CA SER A 101 4.15 9.49 -3.60
C SER A 101 3.19 10.22 -4.55
N GLY A 102 1.92 10.36 -4.17
CA GLY A 102 0.90 11.07 -4.92
C GLY A 102 1.30 12.51 -5.18
N TRP A 103 1.80 13.23 -4.16
CA TRP A 103 2.27 14.60 -4.39
C TRP A 103 3.43 14.68 -5.40
N ARG A 104 4.42 13.79 -5.27
CA ARG A 104 5.63 13.82 -6.12
C ARG A 104 5.32 13.46 -7.57
N ASN A 105 4.50 12.43 -7.76
CA ASN A 105 4.14 11.90 -9.06
C ASN A 105 2.95 12.62 -9.71
N ASN A 106 2.27 13.52 -9.00
CA ASN A 106 1.21 14.32 -9.59
C ASN A 106 1.80 15.46 -10.45
N PRO A 107 1.65 15.41 -11.79
CA PRO A 107 2.10 16.49 -12.65
C PRO A 107 1.29 17.76 -12.37
N LYS A 108 1.90 18.93 -12.57
CA LYS A 108 1.15 20.21 -12.52
C LYS A 108 0.26 20.29 -13.76
N GLN A 109 -1.00 19.88 -13.60
CA GLN A 109 -2.00 19.87 -14.67
C GLN A 109 -3.25 20.65 -14.27
N ARG A 110 -3.91 21.24 -15.25
CA ARG A 110 -5.26 21.78 -15.08
C ARG A 110 -6.26 20.63 -14.96
N PRO A 111 -7.41 20.82 -14.27
CA PRO A 111 -8.43 19.76 -14.15
C PRO A 111 -8.88 19.18 -15.49
N ALA A 112 -8.98 20.01 -16.54
CA ALA A 112 -9.31 19.54 -17.89
C ALA A 112 -8.21 18.66 -18.52
N GLU A 113 -6.95 18.95 -18.26
CA GLU A 113 -5.80 18.16 -18.75
C GLU A 113 -5.75 16.81 -18.03
N GLN A 114 -5.91 16.83 -16.70
CA GLN A 114 -5.96 15.62 -15.88
C GLN A 114 -7.12 14.71 -16.33
N LYS A 115 -8.31 15.29 -16.56
CA LYS A 115 -9.47 14.55 -17.08
C LYS A 115 -9.18 13.95 -18.45
N ALA A 116 -8.56 14.71 -19.35
CA ALA A 116 -8.21 14.21 -20.68
C ALA A 116 -7.18 13.07 -20.62
N ASP A 117 -6.20 13.16 -19.73
CA ASP A 117 -5.19 12.11 -19.57
C ASP A 117 -5.78 10.84 -18.93
N LEU A 118 -6.67 10.97 -17.95
CA LEU A 118 -7.41 9.83 -17.39
C LEU A 118 -8.30 9.17 -18.44
N GLN A 119 -8.95 9.94 -19.31
CA GLN A 119 -9.71 9.37 -20.42
C GLN A 119 -8.80 8.60 -21.39
N LYS A 120 -7.62 9.13 -21.73
CA LYS A 120 -6.64 8.41 -22.57
C LYS A 120 -6.20 7.09 -21.94
N ILE A 121 -6.01 7.06 -20.61
CA ILE A 121 -5.69 5.81 -19.88
C ILE A 121 -6.86 4.83 -20.00
N ALA A 122 -8.09 5.30 -19.83
CA ALA A 122 -9.28 4.48 -19.92
C ALA A 122 -9.43 3.84 -21.31
N ASP A 123 -9.28 4.66 -22.36
CA ASP A 123 -9.38 4.24 -23.76
C ASP A 123 -8.22 3.29 -24.14
N GLY A 124 -7.00 3.63 -23.74
CA GLY A 124 -5.82 2.82 -24.02
C GLY A 124 -5.85 1.44 -23.34
N ALA A 125 -6.43 1.34 -22.14
CA ALA A 125 -6.60 0.07 -21.45
C ALA A 125 -7.62 -0.84 -22.19
N VAL A 126 -8.70 -0.26 -22.72
CA VAL A 126 -9.67 -0.99 -23.57
C VAL A 126 -9.01 -1.46 -24.85
N GLU A 127 -8.32 -0.56 -25.56
CA GLU A 127 -7.67 -0.89 -26.82
C GLU A 127 -6.62 -1.99 -26.63
N LEU A 128 -5.80 -1.91 -25.58
CA LEU A 128 -4.80 -2.94 -25.29
C LEU A 128 -5.46 -4.29 -24.96
N ARG A 129 -6.53 -4.30 -24.15
CA ARG A 129 -7.28 -5.52 -23.84
C ARG A 129 -7.76 -6.20 -25.11
N ASP A 130 -8.41 -5.43 -25.98
CA ASP A 130 -9.00 -5.96 -27.23
C ASP A 130 -7.92 -6.50 -28.17
N ARG A 131 -6.75 -5.84 -28.24
CA ARG A 131 -5.58 -6.33 -29.00
C ARG A 131 -5.01 -7.62 -28.44
N LEU A 132 -4.92 -7.75 -27.11
CA LEU A 132 -4.41 -8.95 -26.45
C LEU A 132 -5.36 -10.14 -26.65
N GLU A 133 -6.67 -9.91 -26.61
CA GLU A 133 -7.69 -10.96 -26.77
C GLU A 133 -7.62 -11.66 -28.13
N VAL A 134 -7.30 -10.91 -29.20
CA VAL A 134 -7.17 -11.46 -30.56
C VAL A 134 -5.75 -11.90 -30.92
N SER A 135 -4.77 -11.74 -30.03
CA SER A 135 -3.37 -12.07 -30.30
C SER A 135 -3.02 -13.47 -29.77
N PRO A 136 -2.74 -14.45 -30.65
CA PRO A 136 -2.42 -15.82 -30.22
C PRO A 136 -1.22 -15.91 -29.28
N GLN A 137 -0.24 -15.02 -29.44
CA GLN A 137 0.98 -14.97 -28.63
C GLN A 137 0.69 -14.65 -27.15
N PHE A 138 -0.43 -13.99 -26.86
CA PHE A 138 -0.83 -13.62 -25.49
C PHE A 138 -1.96 -14.49 -24.94
N SER A 139 -2.43 -15.48 -25.70
CA SER A 139 -3.54 -16.36 -25.30
C SER A 139 -3.29 -17.16 -24.02
N GLN A 140 -2.01 -17.39 -23.67
CA GLN A 140 -1.59 -18.11 -22.47
C GLN A 140 -0.86 -17.22 -21.46
N TYR A 141 -0.73 -15.92 -21.73
CA TYR A 141 0.05 -15.04 -20.87
C TYR A 141 -0.70 -14.82 -19.54
N ALA A 142 -0.15 -15.39 -18.47
CA ALA A 142 -0.80 -15.40 -17.17
C ALA A 142 0.06 -14.74 -16.10
N MET A 143 -0.56 -13.90 -15.26
CA MET A 143 0.19 -13.15 -14.25
C MET A 143 0.93 -14.01 -13.24
N HIS A 144 0.40 -15.19 -12.92
CA HIS A 144 1.06 -16.09 -11.99
C HIS A 144 2.41 -16.57 -12.52
N GLU A 145 2.68 -16.52 -13.83
CA GLU A 145 3.98 -16.85 -14.44
C GLU A 145 5.05 -15.79 -14.14
N LEU A 146 4.64 -14.55 -13.81
CA LEU A 146 5.56 -13.47 -13.46
C LEU A 146 6.10 -13.56 -12.03
N ILE A 147 5.52 -14.43 -11.20
CA ILE A 147 5.95 -14.65 -9.83
C ILE A 147 7.07 -15.68 -9.83
N GLU A 148 8.19 -15.32 -9.22
CA GLU A 148 9.39 -16.15 -9.20
C GLU A 148 9.22 -17.32 -8.22
N ASP A 149 9.82 -18.48 -8.52
CA ASP A 149 9.73 -19.68 -7.67
C ASP A 149 10.22 -19.44 -6.24
N ARG A 150 11.19 -18.52 -6.06
CA ARG A 150 11.67 -18.13 -4.73
C ARG A 150 10.59 -17.44 -3.89
N GLU A 151 9.73 -16.64 -4.51
CA GLU A 151 8.65 -15.91 -3.83
C GLU A 151 7.55 -16.89 -3.41
N ILE A 152 7.28 -17.87 -4.27
CA ILE A 152 6.36 -18.98 -3.99
C ILE A 152 6.92 -19.86 -2.86
N THR A 153 8.20 -20.21 -2.91
CA THR A 153 8.84 -21.02 -1.86
C THR A 153 8.81 -20.29 -0.52
N HIS A 154 9.16 -19.01 -0.51
CA HIS A 154 9.10 -18.18 0.69
C HIS A 154 7.67 -18.10 1.24
N SER A 155 6.64 -18.04 0.38
CA SER A 155 5.25 -18.12 0.81
C SER A 155 4.88 -19.41 1.52
N GLN A 156 5.46 -20.51 1.06
CA GLN A 156 5.17 -21.86 1.52
C GLN A 156 5.88 -22.20 2.83
N GLU A 157 7.03 -21.57 3.11
CA GLU A 157 7.72 -21.66 4.42
C GLU A 157 6.81 -21.20 5.58
N PHE A 158 5.81 -20.35 5.30
CA PHE A 158 4.81 -19.90 6.27
C PHE A 158 3.56 -20.77 6.32
N SER A 159 3.42 -21.80 5.46
CA SER A 159 2.27 -22.69 5.40
C SER A 159 2.71 -24.15 5.53
N ASP A 160 2.59 -24.74 6.72
CA ASP A 160 2.79 -26.17 7.07
C ASP A 160 3.57 -27.03 6.05
N GLY A 161 4.85 -26.67 5.86
CA GLY A 161 6.00 -27.54 5.60
C GLY A 161 6.00 -28.53 4.42
N THR A 162 4.97 -28.62 3.56
CA THR A 162 4.87 -29.70 2.56
C THR A 162 4.39 -29.28 1.17
N SER A 163 4.55 -28.00 0.81
CA SER A 163 4.04 -27.48 -0.46
C SER A 163 5.14 -27.36 -1.51
N ASN A 164 5.06 -28.16 -2.59
CA ASN A 164 5.87 -28.01 -3.80
C ASN A 164 5.50 -26.69 -4.50
N VAL A 165 6.48 -25.95 -5.04
CA VAL A 165 6.31 -24.70 -5.83
C VAL A 165 5.15 -24.79 -6.82
N LEU A 166 4.95 -25.94 -7.48
CA LEU A 166 3.84 -26.16 -8.41
C LEU A 166 2.47 -25.96 -7.74
N ASN A 167 2.29 -26.48 -6.52
CA ASN A 167 1.04 -26.32 -5.76
C ASN A 167 0.83 -24.86 -5.34
N GLY A 168 1.90 -24.16 -4.99
CA GLY A 168 1.85 -22.72 -4.70
C GLY A 168 1.46 -21.90 -5.93
N ARG A 169 2.05 -22.19 -7.09
CA ARG A 169 1.72 -21.54 -8.35
C ARG A 169 0.26 -21.78 -8.75
N LEU A 170 -0.25 -23.01 -8.57
CA LEU A 170 -1.66 -23.33 -8.77
C LEU A 170 -2.59 -22.57 -7.82
N ALA A 171 -2.26 -22.50 -6.53
CA ALA A 171 -3.03 -21.75 -5.55
C ALA A 171 -3.03 -20.23 -5.83
N ILE A 172 -1.92 -19.68 -6.33
CA ILE A 172 -1.85 -18.27 -6.74
C ILE A 172 -2.65 -18.04 -8.03
N SER A 173 -2.62 -18.98 -8.98
CA SER A 173 -3.35 -18.86 -10.25
C SER A 173 -4.87 -18.79 -10.05
N SER A 174 -5.41 -19.35 -8.96
CA SER A 174 -6.85 -19.38 -8.70
C SER A 174 -7.41 -18.09 -8.09
N VAL A 175 -6.55 -17.20 -7.58
CA VAL A 175 -6.97 -15.96 -6.89
C VAL A 175 -6.54 -14.69 -7.62
N LEU A 176 -5.55 -14.78 -8.52
CA LEU A 176 -5.13 -13.63 -9.30
C LEU A 176 -6.13 -13.35 -10.43
N PRO A 177 -6.49 -12.07 -10.67
CA PRO A 177 -7.33 -11.73 -11.80
C PRO A 177 -6.63 -12.07 -13.14
N SER A 178 -7.39 -12.15 -14.22
CA SER A 178 -6.79 -12.19 -15.56
C SER A 178 -6.26 -10.81 -15.94
N ILE A 179 -5.34 -10.76 -16.91
CA ILE A 179 -4.86 -9.48 -17.47
C ILE A 179 -6.01 -8.67 -18.07
N SER A 180 -6.94 -9.34 -18.74
CA SER A 180 -8.17 -8.71 -19.24
C SER A 180 -9.02 -8.12 -18.11
N GLY A 181 -9.13 -8.84 -16.99
CA GLY A 181 -9.77 -8.35 -15.76
C GLY A 181 -9.10 -7.10 -15.20
N ILE A 182 -7.76 -7.07 -15.15
CA ILE A 182 -7.00 -5.88 -14.72
C ILE A 182 -7.23 -4.70 -15.66
N LEU A 183 -7.09 -4.89 -16.97
CA LEU A 183 -7.26 -3.80 -17.94
C LEU A 183 -8.68 -3.24 -17.90
N THR A 184 -9.67 -4.10 -17.66
CA THR A 184 -11.06 -3.68 -17.43
C THR A 184 -11.20 -2.85 -16.15
N ASP A 185 -10.58 -3.27 -15.04
CA ASP A 185 -10.60 -2.49 -13.79
C ASP A 185 -9.87 -1.15 -13.93
N VAL A 186 -8.72 -1.11 -14.61
CA VAL A 186 -7.96 0.12 -14.91
C VAL A 186 -8.82 1.07 -15.73
N SER A 187 -9.47 0.58 -16.80
CA SER A 187 -10.32 1.42 -17.64
C SER A 187 -11.49 2.03 -16.83
N ARG A 188 -12.20 1.19 -16.07
CA ARG A 188 -13.29 1.61 -15.20
C ARG A 188 -12.85 2.67 -14.19
N ARG A 189 -11.77 2.42 -13.45
CA ARG A 189 -11.25 3.34 -12.44
C ARG A 189 -10.77 4.66 -13.04
N ALA A 190 -10.09 4.61 -14.19
CA ALA A 190 -9.64 5.82 -14.86
C ALA A 190 -10.83 6.70 -15.30
N ALA A 191 -11.90 6.08 -15.82
CA ALA A 191 -13.13 6.80 -16.14
C ALA A 191 -13.84 7.37 -14.90
N GLU A 192 -13.87 6.64 -13.79
CA GLU A 192 -14.40 7.13 -12.50
C GLU A 192 -13.60 8.33 -12.00
N TYR A 193 -12.27 8.22 -11.97
CA TYR A 193 -11.38 9.31 -11.54
C TYR A 193 -11.45 10.54 -12.47
N ALA A 194 -11.75 10.36 -13.76
CA ALA A 194 -11.98 11.46 -14.68
C ALA A 194 -13.23 12.29 -14.34
N GLY A 195 -14.15 11.71 -13.55
CA GLY A 195 -15.34 12.38 -13.01
C GLY A 195 -15.16 12.99 -11.62
N GLU A 196 -14.08 12.66 -10.91
CA GLU A 196 -13.82 13.17 -9.55
C GLU A 196 -13.17 14.56 -9.57
N GLU A 197 -13.52 15.40 -8.59
CA GLU A 197 -12.83 16.68 -8.41
C GLU A 197 -11.43 16.45 -7.80
N PRO A 198 -10.37 17.10 -8.33
CA PRO A 198 -9.03 16.95 -7.79
C PRO A 198 -8.94 17.50 -6.35
N ILE A 199 -8.39 16.70 -5.45
CA ILE A 199 -8.27 17.00 -4.01
C ILE A 199 -7.52 18.31 -3.74
N VAL A 200 -6.48 18.60 -4.55
CA VAL A 200 -5.69 19.85 -4.48
C VAL A 200 -5.05 20.13 -5.85
N ASN A 201 -5.16 21.37 -6.34
CA ASN A 201 -4.32 21.87 -7.43
C ASN A 201 -2.92 22.17 -6.90
N LYS A 202 -1.88 21.46 -7.35
CA LYS A 202 -0.48 21.55 -6.88
C LYS A 202 0.04 23.01 -6.78
N PRO A 203 -0.03 23.69 -5.61
CA PRO A 203 0.38 25.10 -5.53
C PRO A 203 1.90 25.24 -5.45
N HIS A 204 2.42 26.46 -5.63
CA HIS A 204 3.85 26.77 -5.49
C HIS A 204 4.28 27.05 -4.04
N SER A 205 3.48 26.61 -3.05
CA SER A 205 3.78 26.82 -1.63
C SER A 205 4.90 25.87 -1.16
N ALA A 206 5.75 26.35 -0.24
CA ALA A 206 6.78 25.55 0.42
C ALA A 206 6.22 24.40 1.28
N ASN A 207 4.92 24.43 1.60
CA ASN A 207 4.24 23.44 2.44
C ASN A 207 3.20 22.61 1.65
N ALA A 208 3.25 22.69 0.32
CA ALA A 208 2.20 22.13 -0.52
C ALA A 208 2.15 20.58 -0.48
N ASP A 209 3.30 19.94 -0.30
CA ASP A 209 3.44 18.50 -0.07
C ASP A 209 2.79 18.06 1.24
N LEU A 210 3.07 18.77 2.33
CA LEU A 210 2.46 18.58 3.63
C LEU A 210 0.94 18.76 3.56
N HIS A 211 0.48 19.83 2.89
CA HIS A 211 -0.95 20.10 2.76
C HIS A 211 -1.69 19.01 2.00
N TYR A 212 -1.10 18.54 0.89
CA TYR A 212 -1.62 17.42 0.13
C TYR A 212 -1.70 16.15 0.98
N PHE A 213 -0.63 15.83 1.71
CA PHE A 213 -0.61 14.68 2.61
C PHE A 213 -1.71 14.75 3.67
N ILE A 214 -1.86 15.90 4.35
CA ILE A 214 -2.90 16.12 5.37
C ILE A 214 -4.30 15.88 4.78
N ARG A 215 -4.57 16.39 3.57
CA ARG A 215 -5.87 16.21 2.90
C ARG A 215 -6.14 14.77 2.51
N VAL A 216 -5.15 14.07 1.95
CA VAL A 216 -5.27 12.65 1.60
C VAL A 216 -5.57 11.81 2.86
N LEU A 217 -4.82 12.03 3.93
CA LEU A 217 -5.00 11.27 5.17
C LEU A 217 -6.32 11.61 5.86
N SER A 218 -6.68 12.89 5.94
CA SER A 218 -7.96 13.33 6.53
C SER A 218 -9.17 12.77 5.77
N ASN A 219 -9.12 12.77 4.43
CA ASN A 219 -10.19 12.21 3.61
C ASN A 219 -10.34 10.70 3.85
N TYR A 220 -9.22 9.95 3.89
CA TYR A 220 -9.24 8.52 4.21
C TYR A 220 -9.87 8.26 5.59
N LEU A 221 -9.43 8.98 6.62
CA LEU A 221 -9.96 8.78 7.98
C LEU A 221 -11.44 9.16 8.06
N ASN A 222 -11.86 10.22 7.37
CA ASN A 222 -13.27 10.60 7.29
C ASN A 222 -14.13 9.53 6.60
N GLN A 223 -13.70 9.02 5.46
CA GLN A 223 -14.40 7.95 4.75
C GLN A 223 -14.46 6.65 5.56
N LYS A 224 -13.38 6.32 6.28
CA LYS A 224 -13.25 5.06 7.01
C LYS A 224 -13.95 5.07 8.37
N TYR A 225 -13.85 6.18 9.11
CA TYR A 225 -14.26 6.28 10.51
C TYR A 225 -15.38 7.33 10.75
N GLY A 226 -15.88 7.97 9.69
CA GLY A 226 -16.91 9.01 9.78
C GLY A 226 -16.41 10.35 10.33
N GLN A 227 -15.11 10.50 10.53
CA GLN A 227 -14.48 11.73 11.01
C GLN A 227 -12.99 11.77 10.63
N PRO A 228 -12.40 12.96 10.40
CA PRO A 228 -11.03 13.09 9.92
C PRO A 228 -9.94 12.76 10.96
N LEU A 229 -10.28 12.63 12.25
CA LEU A 229 -9.33 12.36 13.35
C LEU A 229 -8.10 13.28 13.33
N HIS A 230 -8.32 14.60 13.43
CA HIS A 230 -7.29 15.63 13.22
C HIS A 230 -6.00 15.42 14.04
N GLU A 231 -6.09 14.91 15.26
CA GLU A 231 -4.92 14.60 16.10
C GLU A 231 -4.04 13.51 15.49
N VAL A 232 -4.66 12.43 14.98
CA VAL A 232 -3.95 11.34 14.27
C VAL A 232 -3.26 11.89 13.03
N VAL A 233 -3.96 12.74 12.27
CA VAL A 233 -3.41 13.38 11.06
C VAL A 233 -2.22 14.28 11.42
N ALA A 234 -2.34 15.10 12.46
CA ALA A 234 -1.31 16.03 12.89
C ALA A 234 -0.03 15.29 13.32
N VAL A 235 -0.16 14.31 14.22
CA VAL A 235 0.96 13.48 14.69
C VAL A 235 1.63 12.74 13.53
N THR A 236 0.84 12.14 12.64
CA THR A 236 1.39 11.40 11.50
C THR A 236 2.12 12.34 10.54
N ALA A 237 1.57 13.53 10.27
CA ALA A 237 2.21 14.52 9.42
C ALA A 237 3.49 15.09 10.05
N ASP A 238 3.51 15.35 11.36
CA ASP A 238 4.72 15.74 12.09
C ASP A 238 5.81 14.67 11.95
N VAL A 239 5.48 13.39 12.11
CA VAL A 239 6.46 12.28 11.97
C VAL A 239 6.96 12.13 10.54
N VAL A 240 6.07 12.26 9.54
CA VAL A 240 6.43 12.07 8.13
C VAL A 240 7.32 13.20 7.62
N PHE A 241 6.99 14.45 7.95
CA PHE A 241 7.68 15.64 7.45
C PHE A 241 8.73 16.19 8.41
N ASP A 242 8.79 15.67 9.65
CA ASP A 242 9.64 16.12 10.75
C ASP A 242 9.47 17.61 11.07
N ARG A 243 8.22 18.03 11.36
CA ARG A 243 7.83 19.44 11.57
C ARG A 243 6.94 19.60 12.79
N LYS A 244 7.52 20.04 13.90
CA LYS A 244 6.88 20.16 15.23
C LYS A 244 5.73 21.17 15.33
N GLU A 245 5.47 21.95 14.29
CA GLU A 245 4.43 22.99 14.25
C GLU A 245 3.08 22.49 13.71
N ILE A 246 2.93 21.18 13.46
CA ILE A 246 1.71 20.59 12.95
C ILE A 246 0.86 20.10 14.12
N ASP A 247 -0.15 20.87 14.52
CA ASP A 247 -1.14 20.49 15.52
C ASP A 247 -2.53 20.21 14.91
N SER A 248 -3.48 19.81 15.75
CA SER A 248 -4.85 19.50 15.31
C SER A 248 -5.59 20.71 14.75
N ASP A 249 -5.29 21.92 15.23
CA ASP A 249 -5.96 23.15 14.79
C ASP A 249 -5.46 23.59 13.41
N TYR A 250 -4.16 23.44 13.16
CA TYR A 250 -3.57 23.58 11.84
C TYR A 250 -4.22 22.63 10.83
N VAL A 251 -4.42 21.35 11.21
CA VAL A 251 -5.11 20.39 10.37
C VAL A 251 -6.56 20.81 10.13
N ARG A 252 -7.31 21.19 11.18
CA ARG A 252 -8.71 21.67 11.06
C ARG A 252 -8.82 22.82 10.08
N MET A 253 -7.97 23.83 10.20
CA MET A 253 -7.96 25.00 9.31
C MET A 253 -7.74 24.62 7.84
N LEU A 254 -6.96 23.57 7.57
CA LEU A 254 -6.63 23.17 6.20
C LEU A 254 -7.72 22.34 5.50
N VAL A 255 -8.53 21.62 6.28
CA VAL A 255 -9.52 20.64 5.78
C VAL A 255 -10.98 21.03 6.06
N SER A 256 -11.22 22.14 6.75
CA SER A 256 -12.55 22.79 6.83
C SER A 256 -12.91 23.45 5.51
#